data_AF-A0A1N6D9Q4-F1
#
_entry.id   AF-A0A1N6D9Q4-F1
#
_cell.length_a   1.000
_cell.length_b   1.000
_cell.length_c   1.000
_cell.angle_alpha   90.00
_cell.angle_beta   90.00
_cell.angle_gamma   90.00
#
_symmetry.space_group_name_H-M   'P 1'
#
loop_
_entity.id
_entity.type
_entity.pdbx_description
1 polymer ?
#
loop_
_entity_poly.entity_id
_entity_poly.type
_entity_poly.pdbx_seq_one_letter_code
_entity_poly.pdbx_strand_id
1 'polypeptide(L)' 'MKVLLDIEDQKADFIMELLKNFKFVKAEPISTYKANVYKNLKRSVEELNLVQEGKIKAISAKDLLDEL' A
#
# COMPACT_ATOMS: atom_id res chain seq x y z
N MET A 1 9.41 6.78 -9.11
CA MET A 1 8.19 5.96 -9.01
C MET A 1 8.33 5.05 -7.79
N LYS A 2 7.27 4.82 -7.01
CA LYS A 2 7.26 3.84 -5.91
C LYS A 2 6.36 2.67 -6.31
N VAL A 3 6.79 1.45 -6.01
CA VAL A 3 6.08 0.21 -6.37
C VAL A 3 5.98 -0.66 -5.11
N LEU A 4 4.82 -1.26 -4.90
CA LEU A 4 4.58 -2.27 -3.86
C LEU A 4 4.55 -3.63 -4.54
N LEU A 5 5.35 -4.57 -4.05
CA LEU A 5 5.45 -5.92 -4.59
C LEU A 5 4.86 -6.89 -3.56
N ASP A 6 3.96 -7.75 -4.03
CA ASP A 6 3.44 -8.88 -3.25
C ASP A 6 4.23 -10.12 -3.68
N ILE A 7 5.02 -10.68 -2.77
CA ILE A 7 6.00 -11.72 -3.04
C ILE A 7 5.72 -12.87 -2.07
N GLU A 8 5.69 -14.10 -2.59
CA GLU A 8 5.65 -15.29 -1.73
C GLU A 8 6.86 -15.31 -0.77
N ASP A 9 6.62 -15.55 0.52
CA ASP A 9 7.66 -15.49 1.57
C ASP A 9 8.91 -16.32 1.20
N GLN A 10 8.72 -17.52 0.65
CA GLN A 10 9.79 -18.43 0.24
C GLN A 10 10.69 -17.88 -0.90
N LYS A 11 10.23 -16.85 -1.63
CA LYS A 11 10.94 -16.21 -2.75
C LYS A 11 11.42 -14.79 -2.40
N ALA A 12 11.05 -14.26 -1.23
CA ALA A 12 11.35 -12.88 -0.85
C ALA A 12 12.86 -12.59 -0.85
N ASP A 13 13.66 -13.48 -0.27
CA ASP A 13 15.11 -13.32 -0.19
C ASP A 13 15.75 -13.24 -1.59
N PHE A 14 15.36 -14.15 -2.49
CA PHE A 14 15.84 -14.17 -3.88
C PHE A 14 15.52 -12.87 -4.61
N ILE A 15 14.28 -12.38 -4.51
CA ILE A 15 13.88 -11.13 -5.18
C ILE A 15 14.62 -9.93 -4.58
N MET A 16 14.81 -9.89 -3.26
CA MET A 16 15.54 -8.81 -2.61
C MET A 16 17.02 -8.77 -3.04
N GLU A 17 17.67 -9.92 -3.21
CA GLU A 17 19.03 -10.00 -3.76
C GLU A 17 19.09 -9.51 -5.22
N LEU A 18 18.12 -9.92 -6.04
CA LEU A 18 18.03 -9.45 -7.43
C LEU A 18 17.87 -7.93 -7.49
N LEU A 19 17.00 -7.35 -6.66
CA LEU A 19 16.77 -5.91 -6.63
C LEU A 19 18.00 -5.13 -6.17
N LYS A 20 18.81 -5.67 -5.25
CA LYS A 20 20.06 -5.04 -4.78
C LYS A 20 21.11 -4.89 -5.88
N ASN A 21 21.07 -5.72 -6.93
CA ASN A 21 22.01 -5.61 -8.06
C ASN A 21 21.76 -4.37 -8.91
N PHE A 22 20.55 -3.78 -8.86
CA PHE A 22 20.22 -2.57 -9.58
C PHE A 22 20.53 -1.34 -8.73
N LYS A 23 21.64 -0.64 -9.02
CA LYS A 23 22.08 0.57 -8.29
C LYS A 23 21.06 1.71 -8.25
N PHE A 24 20.10 1.70 -9.17
CA PHE A 24 19.02 2.69 -9.28
C PHE A 24 17.75 2.31 -8.51
N VAL A 25 17.72 1.12 -7.90
CA VAL A 25 16.59 0.63 -7.10
C VAL A 25 16.97 0.66 -5.62
N LYS A 26 16.07 1.19 -4.80
CA LYS A 26 16.14 1.07 -3.34
C LYS A 26 15.01 0.15 -2.91
N ALA A 27 15.36 -1.06 -2.49
CA ALA A 27 14.41 -2.07 -2.01
C ALA A 27 14.55 -2.21 -0.50
N GLU A 28 13.45 -2.01 0.21
CA GLU A 28 13.36 -2.17 1.66
C GLU A 28 12.10 -3.00 1.98
N PRO A 29 12.23 -4.04 2.82
CA PRO A 29 11.07 -4.80 3.24
C PRO A 29 10.20 -3.95 4.16
N ILE A 30 8.88 -4.10 4.03
CA ILE A 30 7.89 -3.50 4.92
C ILE A 30 7.13 -4.60 5.63
N SER A 31 6.65 -4.33 6.84
CA SER A 31 5.79 -5.30 7.53
C SER A 31 4.44 -5.42 6.82
N THR A 32 3.82 -6.59 6.91
CA THR A 32 2.47 -6.86 6.38
C THR A 32 1.46 -5.83 6.86
N TYR A 33 1.54 -5.44 8.14
CA TYR A 33 0.71 -4.38 8.71
C TYR A 33 0.88 -3.05 7.95
N LYS A 34 2.11 -2.59 7.73
CA LYS A 34 2.37 -1.34 7.00
C LYS A 34 1.91 -1.42 5.54
N ALA A 35 2.04 -2.58 4.89
CA ALA A 35 1.56 -2.81 3.53
C ALA A 35 0.03 -2.71 3.45
N ASN A 36 -0.68 -3.30 4.41
CA ASN A 36 -2.14 -3.25 4.50
C ASN A 36 -2.64 -1.83 4.76
N VAL A 37 -2.06 -1.13 5.75
CA VAL A 37 -2.40 0.26 6.05
C VAL A 37 -2.20 1.14 4.81
N TYR A 38 -1.09 0.97 4.08
CA TYR A 38 -0.85 1.72 2.85
C TYR A 38 -1.91 1.45 1.77
N LYS A 39 -2.30 0.17 1.58
CA LYS A 39 -3.31 -0.22 0.60
C LYS A 39 -4.70 0.32 0.97
N ASN A 40 -5.07 0.24 2.25
CA ASN A 40 -6.34 0.76 2.76
C ASN A 40 -6.39 2.28 2.64
N LEU A 41 -5.36 3.01 3.09
CA LEU A 41 -5.28 4.46 2.94
C LEU A 41 -5.39 4.91 1.48
N LYS A 42 -4.71 4.21 0.56
CA LYS A 42 -4.81 4.53 -0.86
C LYS A 42 -6.26 4.40 -1.36
N ARG A 43 -6.94 3.31 -1.00
CA ARG A 43 -8.36 3.11 -1.32
C ARG A 43 -9.24 4.22 -0.72
N SER A 44 -9.03 4.56 0.55
CA SER A 44 -9.81 5.61 1.21
C SER A 44 -9.65 6.98 0.53
N VAL A 45 -8.46 7.31 0.02
CA VAL A 45 -8.24 8.53 -0.77
C VAL A 45 -9.00 8.48 -2.10
N GLU A 46 -9.01 7.33 -2.78
CA GLU A 46 -9.80 7.13 -4.00
C GLU A 46 -11.30 7.28 -3.73
N GLU A 47 -11.79 6.74 -2.61
CA GLU A 47 -13.18 6.89 -2.16
C GLU A 47 -13.52 8.34 -1.80
N LEU A 48 -12.63 9.07 -1.13
CA LEU A 48 -12.83 10.49 -0.85
C LEU A 48 -13.02 11.33 -2.12
N ASN A 49 -12.31 10.99 -3.20
CA ASN A 49 -12.54 11.65 -4.50
C ASN A 49 -13.95 11.35 -5.03
N LEU A 50 -14.43 10.10 -4.88
CA LEU A 50 -15.81 9.73 -5.26
C LEU A 50 -16.87 10.42 -4.40
N VAL A 51 -16.60 10.67 -3.12
CA VAL A 51 -17.45 11.49 -2.24
C VAL A 51 -17.52 12.92 -2.76
N GLN A 52 -16.38 13.52 -3.12
CA GLN A 52 -16.32 14.88 -3.67
C GLN A 52 -17.09 15.00 -4.99
N GLU A 53 -17.08 13.95 -5.80
CA GLU A 53 -17.87 13.84 -7.02
C GLU A 53 -19.37 13.55 -6.77
N GLY A 54 -19.78 13.33 -5.52
CA GLY A 54 -21.16 13.02 -5.13
C GLY A 54 -21.63 11.60 -5.48
N LYS A 55 -20.70 10.70 -5.83
CA LYS A 55 -20.99 9.33 -6.24
C LYS A 55 -21.26 8.38 -5.07
N ILE A 56 -20.60 8.62 -3.93
CA ILE A 56 -20.76 7.82 -2.71
C ILE A 56 -20.91 8.71 -1.48
N LYS A 57 -21.38 8.14 -0.36
CA LYS A 57 -21.50 8.86 0.92
C LYS A 57 -20.19 8.82 1.68
N ALA A 58 -19.85 9.93 2.33
CA ALA A 58 -18.73 9.98 3.27
C ALA A 58 -19.00 9.10 4.50
N ILE A 59 -17.93 8.49 5.01
CA ILE A 59 -17.89 7.86 6.34
C ILE A 59 -17.22 8.80 7.34
N SER A 60 -17.36 8.54 8.64
CA SER A 60 -16.67 9.36 9.64
C SER A 60 -15.17 9.07 9.65
N ALA A 61 -14.37 10.03 10.13
CA ALA A 61 -12.93 9.83 10.28
C ALA A 61 -12.61 8.69 11.28
N LYS A 62 -13.50 8.43 12.23
CA LYS A 62 -13.35 7.32 13.17
C LYS A 62 -13.54 5.97 12.47
N ASP A 63 -14.60 5.84 11.67
CA ASP A 63 -14.88 4.60 10.94
C ASP A 63 -13.73 4.28 9.98
N LEU A 64 -13.17 5.30 9.32
CA LEU A 64 -11.98 5.13 8.48
C LEU A 64 -10.79 4.58 9.26
N LEU A 65 -10.52 5.10 10.47
CA LEU A 65 -9.41 4.62 11.31
C LEU A 65 -9.63 3.18 11.80
N ASP A 66 -10.88 2.79 12.05
CA ASP A 66 -11.24 1.43 12.46
C ASP A 66 -11.05 0.39 11.33
N GLU A 67 -10.93 0.84 10.06
CA GLU A 67 -10.69 0.01 8.88
C GLU A 67 -9.21 -0.15 8.48
N LEU A 68 -8.28 0.58 9.13
CA LEU A 68 -6.83 0.55 8.85
C LEU A 68 -6.09 -0.57 9.58
#